data_AF-A0A550I8Y6-F1
#
_entry.id   AF-A0A550I8Y6-F1
#
_cell.length_a   1.000
_cell.length_b   1.000
_cell.length_c   1.000
_cell.angle_alpha   90.00
_cell.angle_beta   90.00
_cell.angle_gamma   90.00
#
_symmetry.space_group_name_H-M   'P 1'
#
loop_
_entity.id
_entity.type
_entity.pdbx_description
1 polymer ?
#
loop_
_entity_poly.entity_id
_entity_poly.type
_entity_poly.pdbx_seq_one_letter_code
_entity_poly.pdbx_strand_id
1 'polypeptide(L)' 'MMQEHLPKDKDPSEVQEWGWTLEEFITENFWYLLAILILLALFYYARHRWKVRNSRKFKN' A
#
# COMPACT_ATOMS: atom_id res chain seq x y z
N MET A 1 32.40 -29.33 -22.43
CA MET A 1 31.86 -28.18 -21.66
C MET A 1 30.40 -28.05 -22.02
N MET A 2 29.50 -28.55 -21.19
CA MET A 2 28.06 -28.34 -21.34
C MET A 2 27.66 -27.37 -20.24
N GLN A 3 27.58 -26.08 -20.57
CA GLN A 3 26.94 -25.11 -19.70
C GLN A 3 25.43 -25.34 -19.82
N GLU A 4 24.91 -26.03 -18.80
CA GLU A 4 23.50 -26.14 -18.48
C GLU A 4 22.91 -24.72 -18.56
N HIS A 5 22.07 -24.52 -19.57
CA HIS A 5 21.35 -23.29 -19.92
C HIS A 5 21.11 -22.42 -18.67
N LEU A 6 21.84 -21.30 -18.55
CA LEU A 6 21.39 -20.25 -17.65
C LEU A 6 19.93 -19.96 -18.05
N PRO A 7 18.98 -19.95 -17.09
CA PRO A 7 17.63 -19.51 -17.39
C PRO A 7 17.77 -18.17 -18.10
N LYS A 8 17.25 -18.10 -19.33
CA LYS A 8 17.28 -16.86 -20.09
C LYS A 8 16.64 -15.80 -19.19
N ASP A 9 17.34 -14.69 -18.98
CA ASP A 9 16.79 -13.60 -18.18
C ASP A 9 15.38 -13.31 -18.71
N LYS A 10 14.41 -13.23 -17.79
CA LYS A 10 13.04 -12.90 -18.16
C LYS A 10 13.11 -11.57 -18.88
N ASP A 11 12.57 -11.52 -20.10
CA ASP A 11 12.47 -10.26 -20.82
C ASP A 11 11.81 -9.24 -19.88
N PRO A 12 12.44 -8.06 -19.69
CA PRO A 12 11.89 -7.06 -18.79
C PRO A 12 10.49 -6.69 -19.26
N SER A 13 9.54 -6.56 -18.33
CA SER A 13 8.26 -5.96 -18.67
C SER A 13 8.49 -4.50 -19.07
N GLU A 14 7.58 -3.90 -19.84
CA GLU A 14 7.68 -2.48 -20.25
C GLU A 14 7.94 -1.55 -19.05
N VAL A 15 7.41 -1.90 -17.87
CA VAL A 15 7.61 -1.22 -16.57
C VAL A 15 9.06 -1.32 -16.05
N GLN A 16 9.77 -2.43 -16.31
CA GLN A 16 11.17 -2.62 -15.90
C GLN A 16 12.15 -1.87 -16.80
N GLU A 17 11.77 -1.57 -18.05
CA GLU A 17 12.63 -0.84 -18.98
C GLU A 17 12.61 0.68 -18.75
N TRP A 18 11.45 1.25 -18.40
CA TRP A 18 11.25 2.71 -18.39
C TRP A 18 10.90 3.31 -17.02
N GLY A 19 10.80 2.47 -15.97
CA GLY A 19 10.36 2.87 -14.64
C GLY A 19 8.83 2.91 -14.53
N TRP A 20 8.32 3.09 -13.32
CA TRP A 20 6.87 3.12 -13.05
C TRP A 20 6.30 4.52 -13.29
N THR A 21 5.16 4.58 -13.97
CA THR A 21 4.32 5.78 -13.94
C THR A 21 3.46 5.81 -12.66
N LEU A 22 3.02 7.00 -12.25
CA LEU A 22 2.13 7.14 -11.07
C LEU A 22 0.81 6.39 -11.26
N GLU A 23 0.32 6.31 -12.50
CA GLU A 23 -0.93 5.59 -12.84
C GLU A 23 -0.75 4.08 -12.69
N GLU A 24 0.33 3.51 -13.22
CA GLU A 24 0.67 2.09 -13.06
C GLU A 24 0.86 1.72 -11.59
N PHE A 25 1.59 2.56 -10.83
CA PHE A 25 1.77 2.31 -9.41
C PHE A 25 0.43 2.24 -8.66
N ILE A 26 -0.51 3.15 -8.95
CA ILE A 26 -1.82 3.17 -8.30
C ILE A 26 -2.67 1.98 -8.72
N THR A 27 -2.68 1.63 -10.00
CA THR A 27 -3.49 0.52 -10.53
C THR A 27 -2.98 -0.84 -10.05
N GLU A 28 -1.66 -1.07 -10.08
CA GLU A 28 -1.04 -2.30 -9.58
C GLU A 28 -1.21 -2.48 -8.07
N ASN A 29 -1.20 -1.38 -7.31
CA ASN A 29 -1.26 -1.43 -5.84
C ASN A 29 -2.63 -1.05 -5.28
N PHE A 30 -3.68 -0.99 -6.11
CA PHE A 30 -5.00 -0.49 -5.73
C PHE A 30 -5.53 -1.10 -4.42
N TRP A 31 -5.44 -2.42 -4.27
CA TRP A 31 -5.91 -3.13 -3.08
C TRP A 31 -5.10 -2.81 -1.82
N TYR A 32 -3.78 -2.66 -1.95
CA TYR A 32 -2.93 -2.26 -0.84
C TYR A 32 -3.22 -0.82 -0.40
N LEU A 33 -3.39 0.09 -1.36
CA LEU A 33 -3.78 1.47 -1.10
C LEU A 33 -5.15 1.53 -0.42
N LEU A 34 -6.12 0.74 -0.88
CA LEU A 34 -7.43 0.64 -0.25
C LEU A 34 -7.34 0.12 1.19
N ALA A 35 -6.54 -0.91 1.44
CA ALA A 35 -6.33 -1.46 2.78
C ALA A 35 -5.71 -0.41 3.73
N ILE A 36 -4.73 0.35 3.26
CA ILE A 36 -4.13 1.46 4.02
C ILE A 36 -5.19 2.52 4.35
N LEU A 37 -6.02 2.91 3.39
CA LEU A 37 -7.10 3.87 3.62
C LEU A 37 -8.11 3.37 4.67
N ILE A 38 -8.46 2.09 4.64
CA ILE A 38 -9.36 1.48 5.64
C ILE A 38 -8.72 1.51 7.03
N LEU A 39 -7.44 1.14 7.15
CA LEU A 39 -6.72 1.17 8.43
C LEU A 39 -6.64 2.58 9.00
N LEU A 40 -6.35 3.58 8.16
CA LEU A 40 -6.35 4.98 8.56
C LEU A 40 -7.75 5.41 9.02
N ALA A 41 -8.79 5.08 8.25
CA ALA A 41 -10.16 5.42 8.62
C ALA A 41 -10.56 4.82 9.98
N LEU A 42 -10.24 3.55 10.22
CA LEU A 42 -10.48 2.88 11.50
C LEU A 42 -9.71 3.53 12.64
N PHE A 43 -8.43 3.83 12.43
CA PHE A 43 -7.58 4.49 13.42
C PHE A 43 -8.14 5.87 13.79
N TYR A 44 -8.46 6.71 12.80
CA TYR A 44 -9.05 8.03 13.02
C TYR A 44 -10.41 7.94 13.71
N TYR A 45 -11.26 7.00 13.30
CA TYR A 45 -12.56 6.77 13.91
C TYR A 45 -12.43 6.41 15.40
N ALA A 46 -11.57 5.44 15.72
CA ALA A 46 -11.32 5.00 17.08
C ALA A 46 -10.74 6.15 17.92
N ARG A 47 -9.75 6.88 17.37
CA ARG A 47 -9.13 8.03 18.04
C ARG A 47 -10.11 9.15 18.31
N HIS A 48 -11.01 9.43 17.37
CA HIS A 48 -12.08 10.42 17.52
C HIS A 48 -13.07 10.01 18.61
N ARG A 49 -13.55 8.77 18.59
CA ARG A 49 -14.45 8.21 19.62
C ARG A 49 -13.81 8.25 21.01
N TRP A 50 -12.53 7.91 21.14
CA TRP A 50 -11.81 8.02 22.40
C TRP A 50 -11.73 9.47 22.89
N LYS A 51 -11.37 10.42 22.00
CA LYS A 51 -11.31 11.85 22.34
C LYS A 51 -12.63 12.37 22.89
N VAL A 52 -13.75 12.03 22.25
CA VAL A 52 -15.11 12.46 22.66
C VAL A 52 -15.51 11.86 24.02
N ARG A 53 -15.15 10.60 24.30
CA ARG A 53 -15.44 9.97 25.60
C ARG A 53 -14.57 10.55 26.70
N ASN A 54 -13.29 10.80 26.41
CA ASN A 54 -12.34 11.34 27.37
C ASN A 54 -12.66 12.79 27.75
N SER A 55 -13.00 13.63 26.77
CA SER A 55 -13.36 15.04 27.03
C SER A 55 -14.63 15.18 27.87
N ARG A 56 -15.55 14.21 27.83
CA ARG A 56 -16.75 14.18 28.70
C ARG A 56 -16.42 13.74 30.13
N LYS A 57 -15.40 12.89 30.32
CA LYS A 57 -15.02 12.37 31.64
C LYS A 57 -14.29 13.41 32.51
N PHE A 58 -13.58 14.35 31.89
CA PHE A 58 -12.80 15.39 32.56
C PHE A 58 -13.48 16.77 32.58
N LYS A 59 -14.79 16.84 32.29
CA LYS A 59 -15.59 18.08 32.33
C LYS A 59 -16.50 18.18 33.56
N ASN A 60 -16.35 17.28 34.53
CA ASN A 60 -17.00 17.36 35.85
C ASN A 60 -15.99 17.80 36.89
#